data_AF-A0A7Z9KK42-F1
#
_entry.id   AF-A0A7Z9KK42-F1
#
_cell.length_a   1.000
_cell.length_b   1.000
_cell.length_c   1.000
_cell.angle_alpha   90.00
_cell.angle_beta   90.00
_cell.angle_gamma   90.00
#
_symmetry.space_group_name_H-M   'P 1'
#
loop_
_entity.id
_entity.type
_entity.pdbx_description
1 polymer ?
#
loop_
_entity_poly.entity_id
_entity_poly.type
_entity_poly.pdbx_seq_one_letter_code
_entity_poly.pdbx_strand_id
1 'polypeptide(L)'
;PVHPTMIYESLGNFLIFILLWKLRLRNFRPGMIGAIYLVIYSVLRSFLTPLRMDNQSFVIVDTKILAAYAISLLLVGASLFWIFKQKLWLPDEVLNEKIAVKSVKGFKGAKNKKA
;
A
#
# COMPACT_ATOMS: atom_id res chain seq x y z
N PRO A 1 -2.14 -24.17 -27.20
CA PRO A 1 -3.06 -24.34 -26.04
C PRO A 1 -3.16 -23.00 -25.29
N VAL A 2 -4.36 -22.41 -25.26
CA VAL A 2 -4.59 -21.12 -24.61
C VAL A 2 -4.59 -21.31 -23.09
N HIS A 3 -3.68 -20.64 -22.39
CA HIS A 3 -3.74 -20.60 -20.93
C HIS A 3 -4.96 -19.77 -20.51
N PRO A 4 -5.86 -20.30 -19.66
CA PRO A 4 -7.03 -19.58 -19.20
C PRO A 4 -6.63 -18.54 -18.14
N THR A 5 -6.03 -17.45 -18.61
CA THR A 5 -5.58 -16.31 -17.79
C THR A 5 -6.69 -15.79 -16.89
N MET A 6 -7.93 -15.76 -17.38
CA MET A 6 -9.12 -15.33 -16.65
C MET A 6 -9.36 -16.09 -15.33
N ILE A 7 -9.01 -17.38 -15.26
CA ILE A 7 -9.14 -18.17 -14.03
C ILE A 7 -8.13 -17.70 -12.99
N TYR A 8 -6.89 -17.43 -13.41
CA TYR A 8 -5.84 -16.92 -12.53
C TYR A 8 -6.14 -15.49 -12.05
N GLU A 9 -6.70 -14.63 -12.91
CA GLU A 9 -7.05 -13.26 -12.52
C GLU A 9 -8.20 -13.22 -11.51
N SER A 10 -9.25 -14.01 -11.74
CA SER A 10 -10.39 -14.10 -10.81
C SER A 10 -9.97 -14.69 -9.46
N LEU A 11 -9.16 -15.76 -9.46
CA LEU A 11 -8.64 -16.38 -8.24
C LEU A 11 -7.75 -15.41 -7.45
N GLY A 12 -6.88 -14.67 -8.15
CA GLY A 12 -6.06 -13.62 -7.56
C GLY A 12 -6.89 -12.55 -6.88
N ASN A 13 -7.87 -11.97 -7.58
CA ASN A 13 -8.76 -10.96 -7.01
C ASN A 13 -9.57 -11.49 -5.82
N PHE A 14 -10.01 -12.75 -5.87
CA PHE A 14 -10.71 -13.39 -4.75
C PHE A 14 -9.82 -13.54 -3.52
N LEU A 15 -8.54 -13.87 -3.70
CA LEU A 15 -7.57 -13.94 -2.61
C LEU A 15 -7.32 -12.56 -1.98
N ILE A 16 -7.22 -11.51 -2.79
CA ILE A 16 -7.12 -10.12 -2.30
C ILE A 16 -8.32 -9.77 -1.43
N PHE A 17 -9.53 -10.12 -1.90
CA PHE A 17 -10.76 -9.86 -1.17
C PHE A 17 -10.76 -10.54 0.21
N ILE A 18 -10.43 -11.83 0.28
CA ILE A 18 -10.36 -12.58 1.55
C ILE A 18 -9.34 -11.96 2.50
N LEU A 19 -8.16 -11.60 1.99
CA LEU A 19 -7.10 -11.01 2.79
C LEU A 19 -7.51 -9.65 3.38
N LEU A 20 -8.11 -8.78 2.56
CA LEU A 20 -8.68 -7.51 3.00
C LEU A 20 -9.83 -7.69 3.98
N TRP A 21 -10.69 -8.68 3.76
CA TRP A 21 -11.82 -8.97 4.63
C TRP A 21 -11.37 -9.40 6.03
N LYS A 22 -10.33 -10.22 6.12
CA LYS A 22 -9.70 -10.55 7.42
C LYS A 22 -9.06 -9.32 8.06
N LEU A 23 -8.46 -8.43 7.26
CA LEU A 23 -7.79 -7.23 7.75
C LEU A 23 -8.78 -6.15 8.22
N ARG A 24 -10.01 -6.13 7.70
CA ARG A 24 -11.11 -5.26 8.16
C ARG A 24 -11.44 -5.45 9.63
N LEU A 25 -11.28 -6.66 10.16
CA LEU A 25 -11.57 -6.95 11.58
C LEU A 25 -10.57 -6.30 12.55
N ARG A 26 -9.45 -5.79 12.05
CA ARG A 26 -8.46 -5.07 12.86
C ARG A 26 -8.75 -3.57 12.81
N ASN A 27 -8.70 -2.93 13.98
CA ASN A 27 -8.97 -1.51 14.20
C ASN A 27 -7.84 -0.62 13.63
N PHE A 28 -7.58 -0.72 12.33
CA PHE A 28 -6.58 0.08 11.63
C PHE A 28 -7.14 1.45 11.27
N ARG A 29 -6.25 2.44 11.19
CA ARG A 29 -6.60 3.81 10.77
C ARG A 29 -7.23 3.82 9.38
N PRO A 30 -8.19 4.73 9.11
CA PRO A 30 -8.72 4.93 7.77
C PRO A 30 -7.57 5.26 6.80
N GLY A 31 -7.44 4.44 5.73
CA GLY A 31 -6.36 4.54 4.75
C GLY A 31 -5.39 3.34 4.72
N MET A 32 -5.28 2.58 5.82
CA MET A 32 -4.34 1.44 5.90
C MET A 32 -4.77 0.30 4.97
N ILE A 33 -6.07 0.00 4.96
CA ILE A 33 -6.66 -1.04 4.11
C ILE A 33 -6.48 -0.68 2.63
N GLY A 34 -6.62 0.61 2.27
CA GLY A 34 -6.39 1.09 0.91
C GLY A 34 -4.93 0.95 0.47
N ALA A 35 -3.97 1.31 1.34
CA ALA A 35 -2.55 1.15 1.02
C ALA A 35 -2.14 -0.33 0.90
N ILE A 36 -2.66 -1.21 1.76
CA ILE A 36 -2.49 -2.66 1.65
C ILE A 36 -3.06 -3.18 0.32
N TYR A 37 -4.24 -2.71 -0.08
CA TYR A 37 -4.86 -3.09 -1.35
C TYR A 37 -3.96 -2.71 -2.52
N LEU A 38 -3.44 -1.48 -2.54
CA LEU A 38 -2.56 -1.02 -3.62
C LEU A 38 -1.27 -1.86 -3.71
N VAL A 39 -0.65 -2.20 -2.58
CA VAL A 39 0.54 -3.07 -2.57
C VAL A 39 0.21 -4.46 -3.12
N ILE A 40 -0.82 -5.12 -2.58
CA ILE A 40 -1.20 -6.48 -2.98
C ILE A 40 -1.64 -6.52 -4.45
N TYR A 41 -2.44 -5.55 -4.88
CA TYR A 41 -2.91 -5.45 -6.26
C TYR A 41 -1.74 -5.25 -7.24
N SER A 42 -0.73 -4.46 -6.85
CA SER A 42 0.48 -4.27 -7.65
C SER A 42 1.29 -5.55 -7.78
N VAL A 43 1.42 -6.32 -6.69
CA VAL A 43 2.08 -7.64 -6.72
C VAL A 43 1.31 -8.59 -7.64
N LEU A 44 -0.01 -8.68 -7.47
CA LEU A 44 -0.86 -9.50 -8.32
C LEU A 44 -0.72 -9.09 -9.79
N ARG A 45 -0.74 -7.78 -10.09
CA ARG A 45 -0.56 -7.27 -11.46
C ARG A 45 0.76 -7.72 -12.07
N SER A 46 1.87 -7.65 -11.32
CA SER A 46 3.18 -8.13 -11.79
C SER A 46 3.22 -9.64 -12.02
N PHE A 47 2.50 -10.44 -11.22
CA PHE A 47 2.39 -11.89 -11.41
C PHE A 47 1.51 -12.28 -12.61
N LEU A 48 0.45 -11.51 -12.90
CA LEU A 48 -0.44 -11.72 -14.05
C LEU A 48 0.18 -11.25 -15.38
N THR A 49 1.16 -10.35 -15.30
CA THR A 49 1.84 -9.76 -16.46
C THR A 49 2.47 -10.79 -17.41
N PRO A 50 3.24 -11.80 -16.94
CA PRO A 50 3.77 -12.85 -17.82
C PRO A 50 2.71 -13.90 -18.22
N LEU A 51 1.61 -14.01 -17.48
CA LEU A 51 0.55 -14.99 -17.78
C LEU A 51 -0.33 -14.53 -18.95
N ARG A 52 -0.52 -13.21 -19.15
CA ARG A 52 -1.16 -12.68 -20.35
C ARG A 52 -0.19 -12.80 -21.53
N MET A 53 -0.55 -13.60 -22.53
CA MET A 53 0.14 -13.62 -23.84
C MET A 53 -0.04 -12.32 -24.66
N ASP A 54 -0.63 -11.28 -24.04
CA ASP A 54 -0.89 -10.00 -24.68
C ASP A 54 0.22 -9.02 -24.30
N ASN A 55 1.08 -8.77 -25.28
CA ASN A 55 2.32 -8.03 -25.14
C ASN A 55 2.01 -6.53 -25.13
N GLN A 56 1.36 -6.02 -24.07
CA GLN A 56 1.29 -4.58 -23.83
C GLN A 56 2.67 -4.07 -23.34
N SER A 57 3.65 -4.14 -24.24
CA SER A 57 4.98 -3.59 -24.07
C SER A 57 4.92 -2.08 -24.25
N PHE A 58 5.39 -1.33 -23.26
CA PHE A 58 5.68 0.08 -23.43
C PHE A 58 7.11 0.18 -23.96
N VAL A 59 7.31 0.75 -25.15
CA VAL A 59 8.66 0.96 -25.69
C VAL A 59 9.17 2.28 -25.11
N ILE A 60 10.10 2.20 -24.18
CA ILE A 60 10.86 3.37 -23.70
C ILE A 60 12.31 3.12 -24.07
N VAL A 61 12.78 3.91 -25.03
CA VAL A 61 14.18 4.16 -25.41
C VAL A 61 14.96 3.02 -26.06
N ASP A 62 14.70 1.74 -25.78
CA ASP A 62 15.20 0.54 -26.51
C ASP A 62 14.98 -0.76 -25.70
N THR A 63 14.41 -0.66 -24.50
CA THR A 63 14.09 -1.82 -23.65
C THR A 63 12.59 -2.07 -23.67
N LYS A 64 12.18 -3.28 -24.06
CA LYS A 64 10.77 -3.72 -23.98
C LYS A 64 10.43 -4.02 -22.52
N ILE A 65 10.11 -2.99 -21.76
CA ILE A 65 9.61 -3.17 -20.40
C ILE A 65 8.09 -3.31 -20.48
N LEU A 66 7.53 -4.39 -19.93
CA LEU A 66 6.08 -4.53 -19.84
C LEU A 66 5.57 -3.43 -18.92
N ALA A 67 4.63 -2.59 -19.42
CA ALA A 67 4.11 -1.42 -18.73
C ALA A 67 3.62 -1.76 -17.31
N ALA A 68 3.11 -2.98 -17.15
CA ALA A 68 2.61 -3.50 -15.89
C ALA A 68 3.66 -3.60 -14.78
N TYR A 69 4.93 -3.91 -15.07
CA TYR A 69 5.99 -3.90 -14.06
C TYR A 69 6.31 -2.48 -13.61
N ALA A 70 6.40 -1.53 -14.54
CA ALA A 70 6.66 -0.13 -14.22
C ALA A 70 5.53 0.48 -13.36
N ILE A 71 4.27 0.24 -13.74
CA ILE A 71 3.09 0.64 -12.97
C ILE A 71 3.10 0.00 -11.57
N SER A 72 3.37 -1.30 -11.49
CA SER A 72 3.39 -2.01 -10.21
C SER A 72 4.44 -1.43 -9.25
N LEU A 73 5.65 -1.19 -9.75
CA LEU A 73 6.75 -0.67 -8.94
C LEU A 73 6.46 0.76 -8.44
N LEU A 74 5.85 1.59 -9.29
CA LEU A 74 5.37 2.93 -8.92
C LEU A 74 4.30 2.88 -7.83
N LEU A 75 3.29 2.02 -7.99
CA LEU A 75 2.20 1.88 -7.02
C LEU A 75 2.69 1.33 -5.68
N VAL A 76 3.59 0.35 -5.68
CA VAL A 76 4.22 -0.16 -4.45
C VAL A 76 4.99 0.96 -3.76
N GLY A 77 5.84 1.69 -4.49
CA GLY A 77 6.61 2.82 -3.94
C GLY A 77 5.73 3.91 -3.34
N ALA A 78 4.69 4.33 -4.07
CA ALA A 78 3.73 5.33 -3.60
C ALA A 78 2.97 4.85 -2.35
N SER A 79 2.57 3.58 -2.32
CA SER A 79 1.83 3.00 -1.19
C SER A 79 2.70 2.87 0.05
N LEU A 80 3.94 2.40 -0.08
CA LEU A 80 4.89 2.36 1.04
C LEU A 80 5.20 3.76 1.56
N PHE A 81 5.44 4.73 0.67
CA PHE A 81 5.66 6.12 1.07
C PHE A 81 4.46 6.68 1.85
N TRP A 82 3.23 6.40 1.40
CA TRP A 82 2.02 6.79 2.10
C TRP A 82 1.95 6.15 3.50
N ILE A 83 2.21 4.84 3.62
CA ILE A 83 2.21 4.11 4.90
C ILE A 83 3.22 4.71 5.88
N PHE A 84 4.45 4.97 5.43
CA PHE A 84 5.51 5.54 6.27
C PHE A 84 5.22 6.97 6.69
N LYS A 85 4.73 7.83 5.77
CA LYS A 85 4.44 9.24 6.06
C LYS A 85 3.33 9.38 7.10
N GLN A 86 2.27 8.60 6.97
CA GLN A 86 1.09 8.70 7.84
C GLN A 86 1.15 7.76 9.06
N LYS A 87 2.21 6.95 9.20
CA LYS A 87 2.42 5.98 10.29
C LYS A 87 1.13 5.20 10.60
N LEU A 88 0.51 4.65 9.56
CA LEU A 88 -0.79 3.97 9.67
C LEU A 88 -0.77 2.68 10.50
N TRP A 89 0.43 2.26 10.91
CA TRP A 89 0.62 1.10 11.79
C TRP A 89 0.26 1.36 13.26
N LEU A 90 0.13 2.63 13.68
CA LEU A 90 -0.31 2.95 15.03
C LEU A 90 -1.84 3.11 15.06
N PRO A 91 -2.53 2.53 16.05
CA PRO A 91 -3.91 2.90 16.37
C PRO A 91 -3.99 4.41 16.65
N ASP A 92 -5.09 5.05 16.25
CA ASP A 92 -5.31 6.50 16.43
C ASP A 92 -5.14 6.94 17.90
N GLU A 93 -5.50 6.07 18.85
CA GLU A 93 -5.40 6.31 20.29
C GLU A 93 -3.96 6.53 20.77
N VAL A 94 -3.02 5.70 20.31
CA VAL A 94 -1.59 5.78 20.69
C VAL A 94 -0.91 6.99 20.05
N LEU A 95 -1.35 7.41 18.87
CA LEU A 95 -0.82 8.61 18.22
C LEU A 95 -1.33 9.88 18.92
N ASN A 96 -2.62 9.93 19.25
CA ASN A 96 -3.19 11.05 20.00
C ASN A 96 -2.56 11.19 21.38
N GLU A 97 -2.30 10.09 22.07
CA GLU A 97 -1.56 10.10 23.34
C GLU A 97 -0.14 10.68 23.16
N LYS A 98 0.61 10.24 22.14
CA LYS A 98 1.95 10.79 21.85
C LYS A 98 1.91 12.28 21.51
N ILE A 99 0.90 12.74 20.76
CA ILE A 99 0.72 14.16 20.43
C ILE A 99 0.39 14.96 21.70
N ALA A 100 -0.52 14.46 22.54
CA ALA A 100 -0.89 15.09 23.81
C ALA A 100 0.32 15.20 24.76
N VAL A 101 1.07 14.10 24.96
CA VAL A 101 2.29 14.09 25.79
C VAL A 101 3.34 15.06 25.24
N LYS A 102 3.54 15.12 23.92
CA LYS A 102 4.48 16.06 23.30
C LYS A 102 4.06 17.52 23.49
N SER A 103 2.77 17.82 23.36
CA SER A 103 2.19 19.14 23.63
C SER A 103 2.42 19.57 25.08
N VAL A 104 2.11 18.69 26.04
CA VAL A 104 2.31 18.95 27.48
C VAL A 104 3.80 19.16 27.82
N LYS A 105 4.71 18.36 27.26
CA LYS A 105 6.15 18.53 27.45
C LYS A 105 6.66 19.85 26.85
N GLY A 106 6.17 20.23 25.67
CA GLY A 106 6.47 21.51 25.02
C GLY A 106 6.01 22.70 25.86
N PHE A 107 4.80 22.61 26.43
CA PHE A 107 4.26 23.65 27.32
C PHE A 107 5.05 23.77 28.63
N LYS A 108 5.37 22.65 29.30
CA LYS A 108 6.21 22.66 30.51
C LYS A 108 7.63 23.20 30.24
N GLY A 109 8.23 22.83 29.11
CA GLY A 109 9.55 23.34 28.70
C GLY A 109 9.56 24.84 28.41
N ALA A 110 8.48 25.39 27.84
CA ALA A 110 8.34 26.83 27.61
C ALA A 110 8.12 27.62 28.90
N LYS A 111 7.42 27.04 29.89
CA LYS A 111 7.18 27.67 31.19
C LYS A 111 8.46 27.76 32.05
N ASN A 112 9.32 26.74 32.00
CA ASN A 112 10.60 26.71 32.73
C ASN A 112 11.67 27.65 32.15
N LYS A 113 11.54 28.13 30.92
CA LYS A 113 12.46 29.12 30.32
C LYS A 113 12.08 30.57 30.60
N LYS A 114 10.89 30.81 31.16
CA LYS A 114 10.36 32.16 31.46
C LYS A 114 10.35 32.47 32.97
N ALA A 115 10.82 31.56 33.81
CA ALA A 115 10.96 31.71 35.25
C ALA A 115 12.43 31.88 35.62
#